data_AF-A0A9E2GTL2-F1
#
_entry.id   AF-A0A9E2GTL2-F1
#
_cell.length_a   1.000
_cell.length_b   1.000
_cell.length_c   1.000
_cell.angle_alpha   90.00
_cell.angle_beta   90.00
_cell.angle_gamma   90.00
#
_symmetry.space_group_name_H-M   'P 1'
#
loop_
_entity.id
_entity.type
_entity.pdbx_description
1 polymer ?
#
loop_
_entity_poly.entity_id
_entity_poly.type
_entity_poly.pdbx_seq_one_letter_code
_entity_poly.pdbx_strand_id
1 'polypeptide(L)'
;MTQFNRLWSQEKIMEQFFQLSAALRTDPKTAPLAPQADDVLAALEALAGEQKLTRREQINAQCQVNAADRRLDIALSMLSGAARIAERSDPSLRVVAVLFPEGLSGITRFSGRGVETEVALARRLLAVLPGLPGAELLQDAASRVGTAADEADGFLAQLKDLDARMDQLRSRQDELTSRAYTAFHSIRADLVKIFNNNQGYISSFFLI
;
A
#
# COMPACT_ATOMS: atom_id res chain seq x y z
N MET A 1 6.02 -29.50 24.02
CA MET A 1 6.44 -28.19 23.45
C MET A 1 6.37 -28.23 21.94
N THR A 2 5.44 -27.46 21.37
CA THR A 2 5.38 -27.13 19.95
C THR A 2 6.69 -26.47 19.50
N GLN A 3 7.24 -26.93 18.38
CA GLN A 3 8.39 -26.26 17.75
C GLN A 3 7.94 -24.89 17.26
N PHE A 4 8.65 -23.82 17.61
CA PHE A 4 8.44 -22.52 17.01
C PHE A 4 8.78 -22.60 15.52
N ASN A 5 7.84 -22.23 14.67
CA ASN A 5 8.01 -22.24 13.23
C ASN A 5 8.03 -20.81 12.70
N ARG A 6 9.12 -20.43 12.03
CA ARG A 6 9.28 -19.11 11.39
C ARG A 6 8.26 -18.84 10.29
N LEU A 7 7.63 -19.87 9.75
CA LEU A 7 6.61 -19.78 8.70
C LEU A 7 5.19 -19.58 9.26
N TRP A 8 5.03 -19.44 10.57
CA TRP A 8 3.73 -19.11 11.14
C TRP A 8 3.30 -17.70 10.75
N SER A 9 1.97 -17.50 10.67
CA SER A 9 1.41 -16.16 10.54
C SER A 9 1.82 -15.29 11.73
N GLN A 10 1.93 -13.99 11.51
CA GLN A 10 2.25 -13.03 12.56
C GLN A 10 1.30 -13.14 13.76
N GLU A 11 -0.01 -13.31 13.51
CA GLU A 11 -1.02 -13.51 14.56
C GLU A 11 -0.71 -14.72 15.43
N LYS A 12 -0.30 -15.85 14.82
CA LYS A 12 0.08 -17.04 15.56
C LYS A 12 1.37 -16.85 16.34
N ILE A 13 2.36 -16.13 15.79
CA ILE A 13 3.59 -15.79 16.53
C ILE A 13 3.25 -14.93 17.75
N MET A 14 2.40 -13.92 17.57
CA MET A 14 1.93 -13.06 18.67
C MET A 14 1.20 -13.86 19.75
N GLU A 15 0.27 -14.74 19.37
CA GLU A 15 -0.44 -15.61 20.30
C GLU A 15 0.52 -16.47 21.14
N GLN A 16 1.54 -17.04 20.48
CA GLN A 16 2.54 -17.87 21.16
C GLN A 16 3.40 -17.05 22.13
N PHE A 17 3.78 -15.83 21.77
CA PHE A 17 4.53 -14.94 22.66
C PHE A 17 3.69 -14.44 23.84
N PHE A 18 2.38 -14.20 23.61
CA PHE A 18 1.43 -13.88 24.66
C PHE A 18 1.30 -15.03 25.67
N GLN A 19 1.08 -16.26 25.18
CA GLN A 19 1.01 -17.47 26.01
C GLN A 19 2.32 -17.72 26.76
N LEU A 20 3.47 -17.55 26.08
CA LEU A 20 4.79 -17.71 26.67
C LEU A 20 5.03 -16.69 27.80
N SER A 21 4.74 -15.41 27.58
CA SER A 21 4.88 -14.38 28.62
C SER A 21 4.00 -14.68 29.83
N ALA A 22 2.73 -15.04 29.59
CA ALA A 22 1.81 -15.42 30.66
C ALA A 22 2.33 -16.61 31.47
N ALA A 23 2.83 -17.66 30.80
CA ALA A 23 3.39 -18.83 31.45
C ALA A 23 4.65 -18.51 32.26
N LEU A 24 5.57 -17.70 31.73
CA LEU A 24 6.81 -17.31 32.42
C LEU A 24 6.54 -16.55 33.72
N ARG A 25 5.46 -15.77 33.77
CA ARG A 25 5.06 -14.99 34.95
C ARG A 25 4.42 -15.83 36.06
N THR A 26 4.01 -17.07 35.78
CA THR A 26 3.37 -17.93 36.80
C THR A 26 4.34 -18.35 37.90
N ASP A 27 5.63 -18.45 37.59
CA ASP A 27 6.67 -18.88 38.54
C ASP A 27 7.70 -17.76 38.77
N PRO A 28 7.99 -17.39 40.04
CA PRO A 28 8.99 -16.37 40.38
C PRO A 28 10.38 -16.63 39.78
N LYS A 29 10.76 -17.89 39.55
CA LYS A 29 12.07 -18.25 39.00
C LYS A 29 12.18 -18.00 37.50
N THR A 30 11.05 -18.07 36.77
CA THR A 30 10.97 -17.85 35.32
C THR A 30 10.49 -16.45 34.95
N ALA A 31 9.88 -15.73 35.90
CA ALA A 31 9.40 -14.36 35.73
C ALA A 31 10.45 -13.38 35.15
N PRO A 32 11.76 -13.48 35.46
CA PRO A 32 12.78 -12.62 34.86
C PRO A 32 12.93 -12.75 33.34
N LEU A 33 12.44 -13.84 32.74
CA LEU A 33 12.47 -14.06 31.29
C LEU A 33 11.26 -13.44 30.57
N ALA A 34 10.19 -13.11 31.28
CA ALA A 34 8.96 -12.56 30.70
C ALA A 34 9.17 -11.23 29.95
N PRO A 35 10.00 -10.27 30.43
CA PRO A 35 10.22 -9.01 29.72
C PRO A 35 10.76 -9.20 28.29
N GLN A 36 11.56 -10.24 28.04
CA GLN A 36 12.07 -10.53 26.70
C GLN A 36 10.95 -10.99 25.75
N ALA A 37 9.97 -11.76 26.27
CA ALA A 37 8.79 -12.14 25.50
C ALA A 37 7.84 -10.94 25.26
N ASP A 38 7.67 -10.10 26.28
CA ASP A 38 6.83 -8.90 26.21
C ASP A 38 7.35 -7.87 25.19
N ASP A 39 8.66 -7.66 25.14
CA ASP A 39 9.31 -6.75 24.19
C ASP A 39 9.10 -7.19 22.73
N VAL A 40 9.21 -8.49 22.46
CA VAL A 40 8.89 -9.04 21.13
C VAL A 40 7.40 -8.89 20.81
N LEU A 41 6.52 -9.20 21.77
CA LEU A 41 5.08 -9.07 21.59
C LEU A 41 4.68 -7.62 21.28
N ALA A 42 5.17 -6.66 22.06
CA ALA A 42 4.90 -5.24 21.86
C ALA A 42 5.38 -4.75 20.48
N ALA A 43 6.55 -5.21 20.02
CA ALA A 43 7.05 -4.88 18.69
C ALA A 43 6.16 -5.44 17.56
N LEU A 44 5.66 -6.68 17.72
CA LEU A 44 4.77 -7.31 16.75
C LEU A 44 3.38 -6.64 16.73
N GLU A 45 2.85 -6.24 17.89
CA GLU A 45 1.59 -5.50 18.02
C GLU A 45 1.68 -4.12 17.36
N ALA A 46 2.77 -3.38 17.62
CA ALA A 46 3.01 -2.09 17.00
C ALA A 46 3.07 -2.20 15.47
N LEU A 47 3.79 -3.20 14.95
CA LEU A 47 3.87 -3.45 13.51
C LEU A 47 2.50 -3.79 12.90
N ALA A 48 1.71 -4.67 13.55
CA ALA A 48 0.37 -5.00 13.10
C ALA A 48 -0.55 -3.78 13.06
N GLY A 49 -0.43 -2.89 14.06
CA GLY A 49 -1.14 -1.61 14.10
C GLY A 49 -0.76 -0.70 12.93
N GLU A 50 0.52 -0.52 12.67
CA GLU A 50 1.05 0.26 11.55
C GLU A 50 0.55 -0.29 10.20
N GLN A 51 0.67 -1.61 9.97
CA GLN A 51 0.21 -2.26 8.74
C GLN A 51 -1.29 -2.05 8.50
N LYS A 52 -2.11 -2.16 9.54
CA LYS A 52 -3.56 -1.95 9.43
C LYS A 52 -3.90 -0.51 9.06
N LEU A 53 -3.20 0.46 9.65
CA LEU A 53 -3.40 1.88 9.33
C LEU A 53 -2.96 2.19 7.90
N THR A 54 -1.74 1.80 7.50
CA THR A 54 -1.23 2.02 6.15
C THR A 54 -2.10 1.32 5.10
N ARG A 55 -2.63 0.12 5.38
CA ARG A 55 -3.57 -0.55 4.46
C ARG A 55 -4.88 0.22 4.28
N ARG A 56 -5.40 0.86 5.33
CA ARG A 56 -6.59 1.74 5.23
C ARG A 56 -6.29 2.98 4.41
N GLU A 57 -5.15 3.61 4.63
CA GLU A 57 -4.68 4.76 3.84
C GLU A 57 -4.55 4.38 2.35
N GLN A 58 -3.97 3.21 2.04
CA GLN A 58 -3.83 2.70 0.68
C GLN A 58 -5.18 2.50 -0.02
N ILE A 59 -6.17 1.93 0.68
CA ILE A 59 -7.53 1.77 0.13
C ILE A 59 -8.17 3.14 -0.15
N ASN A 60 -8.00 4.10 0.76
CA ASN A 60 -8.53 5.45 0.57
C ASN A 60 -7.86 6.16 -0.63
N ALA A 61 -6.53 6.07 -0.74
CA ALA A 61 -5.77 6.61 -1.86
C ALA A 61 -6.18 5.95 -3.19
N GLN A 62 -6.40 4.63 -3.20
CA GLN A 62 -6.91 3.94 -4.39
C GLN A 62 -8.28 4.45 -4.81
N CYS A 63 -9.19 4.71 -3.86
CA CYS A 63 -10.48 5.32 -4.16
C CYS A 63 -10.33 6.73 -4.72
N GLN A 64 -9.38 7.53 -4.22
CA GLN A 64 -9.09 8.86 -4.75
C GLN A 64 -8.52 8.81 -6.17
N VAL A 65 -7.59 7.89 -6.45
CA VAL A 65 -7.08 7.64 -7.81
C VAL A 65 -8.24 7.28 -8.75
N ASN A 66 -9.11 6.37 -8.37
CA ASN A 66 -10.27 5.99 -9.20
C ASN A 66 -11.25 7.16 -9.42
N ALA A 67 -11.42 8.04 -8.42
CA ALA A 67 -12.26 9.22 -8.56
C ALA A 67 -11.63 10.27 -9.49
N ALA A 68 -10.31 10.48 -9.39
CA ALA A 68 -9.56 11.39 -10.24
C ALA A 68 -9.51 10.89 -11.69
N ASP A 69 -9.35 9.59 -11.90
CA ASP A 69 -9.47 8.91 -13.20
C ASP A 69 -10.81 9.26 -13.87
N ARG A 70 -11.93 9.12 -13.14
CA ARG A 70 -13.25 9.52 -13.65
C ARG A 70 -13.38 11.01 -13.95
N ARG A 71 -12.70 11.88 -13.22
CA ARG A 71 -12.71 13.33 -13.53
C ARG A 71 -11.89 13.62 -14.78
N LEU A 72 -10.77 12.93 -14.97
CA LEU A 72 -9.95 13.02 -16.16
C LEU A 72 -10.73 12.56 -17.40
N ASP A 73 -11.39 11.41 -17.32
CA ASP A 73 -12.34 10.89 -18.32
C ASP A 73 -13.36 11.97 -18.76
N ILE A 74 -14.01 12.61 -17.77
CA ILE A 74 -15.02 13.65 -18.01
C ILE A 74 -14.38 14.88 -18.67
N ALA A 75 -13.23 15.33 -18.19
CA ALA A 75 -12.53 16.48 -18.74
C ALA A 75 -12.08 16.23 -20.19
N LEU A 76 -11.56 15.03 -20.48
CA LEU A 76 -11.20 14.61 -21.84
C LEU A 76 -12.44 14.56 -22.74
N SER A 77 -13.57 14.06 -22.24
CA SER A 77 -14.85 14.08 -22.97
C SER A 77 -15.32 15.51 -23.28
N MET A 78 -15.17 16.44 -22.33
CA MET A 78 -15.46 17.85 -22.54
C MET A 78 -14.58 18.47 -23.62
N LEU A 79 -13.28 18.17 -23.62
CA LEU A 79 -12.34 18.62 -24.65
C LEU A 79 -12.72 18.06 -26.03
N SER A 80 -13.16 16.79 -26.10
CA SER A 80 -13.72 16.19 -27.32
C SER A 80 -14.93 16.97 -27.84
N GLY A 81 -15.85 17.31 -26.93
CA GLY A 81 -17.05 18.07 -27.26
C GLY A 81 -16.71 19.46 -27.79
N ALA A 82 -15.82 20.19 -27.11
CA ALA A 82 -15.36 21.51 -27.52
C ALA A 82 -14.70 21.48 -28.91
N ALA A 83 -13.86 20.49 -29.18
CA ALA A 83 -13.23 20.33 -30.49
C ALA A 83 -14.23 20.03 -31.61
N ARG A 84 -15.26 19.21 -31.34
CA ARG A 84 -16.33 18.96 -32.33
C ARG A 84 -17.17 20.21 -32.60
N ILE A 85 -17.38 21.06 -31.59
CA ILE A 85 -18.07 22.34 -31.77
C ILE A 85 -17.21 23.26 -32.64
N ALA A 86 -15.91 23.36 -32.36
CA ALA A 86 -14.98 24.14 -33.17
C ALA A 86 -14.92 23.66 -34.63
N GLU A 87 -14.83 22.34 -34.87
CA GLU A 87 -14.85 21.75 -36.22
C GLU A 87 -16.17 22.01 -36.97
N ARG A 88 -17.31 22.05 -36.26
CA ARG A 88 -18.60 22.40 -36.88
C ARG A 88 -18.67 23.87 -37.28
N SER A 89 -18.05 24.75 -36.48
CA SER A 89 -17.98 26.18 -36.77
C SER A 89 -17.00 26.48 -37.91
N ASP A 90 -15.89 25.76 -37.98
CA ASP A 90 -14.90 25.83 -39.05
C ASP A 90 -14.33 24.43 -39.34
N PRO A 91 -14.74 23.79 -40.45
CA PRO A 91 -14.28 22.44 -40.83
C PRO A 91 -12.77 22.34 -41.10
N SER A 92 -12.07 23.46 -41.31
CA SER A 92 -10.61 23.46 -41.45
C SER A 92 -9.90 23.19 -40.11
N LEU A 93 -10.61 23.39 -38.97
CA LEU A 93 -10.11 23.17 -37.61
C LEU A 93 -10.33 21.74 -37.13
N ARG A 94 -9.84 20.75 -37.88
CA ARG A 94 -9.96 19.33 -37.54
C ARG A 94 -9.01 18.86 -36.42
N VAL A 95 -8.93 19.64 -35.34
CA VAL A 95 -7.88 19.62 -34.32
C VAL A 95 -7.78 18.27 -33.59
N VAL A 96 -8.89 17.70 -33.11
CA VAL A 96 -8.86 16.45 -32.32
C VAL A 96 -8.70 15.20 -33.18
N ALA A 97 -9.26 15.17 -34.38
CA ALA A 97 -9.09 14.04 -35.30
C ALA A 97 -7.63 13.88 -35.76
N VAL A 98 -6.88 15.00 -35.85
CA VAL A 98 -5.44 15.01 -36.14
C VAL A 98 -4.62 14.45 -34.97
N LEU A 99 -5.00 14.79 -33.73
CA LEU A 99 -4.27 14.35 -32.53
C LEU A 99 -4.58 12.91 -32.13
N PHE A 100 -5.82 12.47 -32.32
CA PHE A 100 -6.25 11.11 -32.01
C PHE A 100 -7.09 10.56 -33.17
N PRO A 101 -6.48 9.81 -34.10
CA PRO A 101 -7.18 9.16 -35.20
C PRO A 101 -8.26 8.17 -34.72
N GLU A 102 -8.05 7.55 -33.54
CA GLU A 102 -9.05 6.69 -32.86
C GLU A 102 -9.97 7.45 -31.89
N GLY A 103 -9.88 8.78 -31.87
CA GLY A 103 -10.59 9.67 -30.95
C GLY A 103 -10.08 9.60 -29.50
N LEU A 104 -10.66 10.44 -28.64
CA LEU A 104 -10.38 10.45 -27.19
C LEU A 104 -10.78 9.14 -26.50
N SER A 105 -11.61 8.32 -27.15
CA SER A 105 -11.87 6.92 -26.80
C SER A 105 -10.62 6.03 -26.84
N GLY A 106 -9.57 6.40 -27.57
CA GLY A 106 -8.28 5.69 -27.54
C GLY A 106 -7.46 5.97 -26.27
N ILE A 107 -7.74 7.09 -25.59
CA ILE A 107 -7.14 7.47 -24.30
C ILE A 107 -7.92 6.82 -23.15
N THR A 108 -9.25 6.91 -23.20
CA THR A 108 -10.17 6.41 -22.14
C THR A 108 -10.63 4.96 -22.33
N ARG A 109 -10.16 4.27 -23.39
CA ARG A 109 -10.48 2.85 -23.57
C ARG A 109 -9.97 2.11 -22.35
N PHE A 110 -10.87 1.31 -21.76
CA PHE A 110 -10.66 0.26 -20.75
C PHE A 110 -9.61 -0.76 -21.24
N SER A 111 -8.39 -0.30 -21.46
CA SER A 111 -7.28 -1.05 -22.04
C SER A 111 -6.49 -1.79 -20.97
N GLY A 112 -6.90 -1.67 -19.70
CA GLY A 112 -6.16 -2.17 -18.55
C GLY A 112 -4.82 -1.44 -18.33
N ARG A 113 -4.56 -0.34 -19.04
CA ARG A 113 -3.27 0.39 -18.99
C ARG A 113 -3.07 1.25 -17.76
N GLY A 114 -4.10 1.43 -16.93
CA GLY A 114 -4.06 2.18 -15.68
C GLY A 114 -4.03 3.70 -15.87
N VAL A 115 -4.44 4.41 -14.82
CA VAL A 115 -4.57 5.89 -14.74
C VAL A 115 -3.28 6.60 -15.16
N GLU A 116 -2.11 6.02 -14.87
CA GLU A 116 -0.81 6.59 -15.24
C GLU A 116 -0.65 6.80 -16.75
N THR A 117 -1.11 5.84 -17.54
CA THR A 117 -1.03 5.93 -19.01
C THR A 117 -1.98 7.01 -19.51
N GLU A 118 -3.17 7.10 -18.91
CA GLU A 118 -4.17 8.11 -19.25
C GLU A 118 -3.64 9.52 -18.98
N VAL A 119 -3.09 9.75 -17.79
CA VAL A 119 -2.46 11.02 -17.41
C VAL A 119 -1.32 11.35 -18.37
N ALA A 120 -0.42 10.41 -18.66
CA ALA A 120 0.69 10.64 -19.60
C ALA A 120 0.22 11.04 -21.00
N LEU A 121 -0.85 10.41 -21.51
CA LEU A 121 -1.45 10.76 -22.80
C LEU A 121 -2.14 12.13 -22.76
N ALA A 122 -2.86 12.44 -21.69
CA ALA A 122 -3.49 13.74 -21.47
C ALA A 122 -2.43 14.87 -21.45
N ARG A 123 -1.29 14.66 -20.78
CA ARG A 123 -0.18 15.63 -20.78
C ARG A 123 0.41 15.85 -22.16
N ARG A 124 0.62 14.77 -22.92
CA ARG A 124 1.11 14.88 -24.32
C ARG A 124 0.12 15.65 -25.19
N LEU A 125 -1.17 15.40 -25.03
CA LEU A 125 -2.22 16.17 -25.70
C LEU A 125 -2.11 17.67 -25.38
N LEU A 126 -2.04 18.02 -24.09
CA LEU A 126 -1.94 19.40 -23.65
C LEU A 126 -0.67 20.11 -24.13
N ALA A 127 0.44 19.36 -24.31
CA ALA A 127 1.68 19.91 -24.83
C ALA A 127 1.61 20.25 -26.33
N VAL A 128 0.83 19.49 -27.12
CA VAL A 128 0.73 19.70 -28.57
C VAL A 128 -0.39 20.70 -28.92
N LEU A 129 -1.44 20.77 -28.10
CA LEU A 129 -2.64 21.56 -28.37
C LEU A 129 -2.37 23.05 -28.71
N PRO A 130 -1.46 23.79 -28.04
CA PRO A 130 -1.16 25.18 -28.35
C PRO A 130 -0.58 25.40 -29.76
N GLY A 131 0.02 24.38 -30.37
CA GLY A 131 0.62 24.46 -31.71
C GLY A 131 -0.38 24.28 -32.85
N LEU A 132 -1.68 24.09 -32.55
CA LEU A 132 -2.71 23.77 -33.53
C LEU A 132 -3.56 24.99 -33.90
N PRO A 133 -4.04 25.07 -35.15
CA PRO A 133 -4.96 26.12 -35.54
C PRO A 133 -6.26 26.04 -34.72
N GLY A 134 -6.73 27.17 -34.20
CA GLY A 134 -7.96 27.23 -33.40
C GLY A 134 -7.83 26.71 -31.96
N ALA A 135 -6.60 26.45 -31.47
CA ALA A 135 -6.34 26.01 -30.10
C ALA A 135 -6.94 26.91 -29.01
N GLU A 136 -7.09 28.19 -29.31
CA GLU A 136 -7.63 29.23 -28.43
C GLU A 136 -9.07 28.91 -28.02
N LEU A 137 -9.85 28.31 -28.93
CA LEU A 137 -11.24 27.88 -28.68
C LEU A 137 -11.33 26.71 -27.70
N LEU A 138 -10.22 26.00 -27.47
CA LEU A 138 -10.14 24.83 -26.61
C LEU A 138 -9.47 25.11 -25.27
N GLN A 139 -9.01 26.35 -25.03
CA GLN A 139 -8.17 26.67 -23.87
C GLN A 139 -8.85 26.37 -22.53
N ASP A 140 -10.14 26.68 -22.37
CA ASP A 140 -10.88 26.38 -21.14
C ASP A 140 -10.96 24.85 -20.91
N ALA A 141 -11.37 24.09 -21.93
CA ALA A 141 -11.46 22.64 -21.83
C ALA A 141 -10.09 21.98 -21.60
N ALA A 142 -9.03 22.48 -22.25
CA ALA A 142 -7.66 22.03 -22.05
C ALA A 142 -7.18 22.30 -20.62
N SER A 143 -7.49 23.47 -20.05
CA SER A 143 -7.13 23.80 -18.67
C SER A 143 -7.76 22.83 -17.66
N ARG A 144 -9.03 22.44 -17.88
CA ARG A 144 -9.73 21.46 -17.04
C ARG A 144 -9.10 20.07 -17.12
N VAL A 145 -8.67 19.64 -18.31
CA VAL A 145 -7.89 18.40 -18.46
C VAL A 145 -6.56 18.51 -17.72
N GLY A 146 -5.90 19.67 -17.77
CA GLY A 146 -4.66 19.94 -17.02
C GLY A 146 -4.85 19.75 -15.52
N THR A 147 -5.85 20.42 -14.93
CA THR A 147 -6.16 20.30 -13.50
C THR A 147 -6.53 18.88 -13.11
N ALA A 148 -7.32 18.17 -13.92
CA ALA A 148 -7.68 16.78 -13.63
C ALA A 148 -6.46 15.84 -13.69
N ALA A 149 -5.55 16.07 -14.63
CA ALA A 149 -4.29 15.34 -14.73
C ALA A 149 -3.35 15.64 -13.54
N ASP A 150 -3.25 16.90 -13.10
CA ASP A 150 -2.50 17.29 -11.90
C ASP A 150 -3.05 16.59 -10.64
N GLU A 151 -4.38 16.54 -10.49
CA GLU A 151 -5.03 15.86 -9.38
C GLU A 151 -4.75 14.35 -9.40
N ALA A 152 -4.88 13.71 -10.57
CA ALA A 152 -4.59 12.29 -10.74
C ALA A 152 -3.12 11.95 -10.46
N ASP A 153 -2.16 12.75 -10.95
CA ASP A 153 -0.74 12.62 -10.66
C ASP A 153 -0.47 12.70 -9.15
N GLY A 154 -1.09 13.66 -8.46
CA GLY A 154 -0.96 13.84 -7.02
C GLY A 154 -1.39 12.61 -6.23
N PHE A 155 -2.56 12.04 -6.57
CA PHE A 155 -3.04 10.82 -5.90
C PHE A 155 -2.24 9.56 -6.28
N LEU A 156 -1.75 9.46 -7.52
CA LEU A 156 -0.87 8.37 -7.94
C LEU A 156 0.46 8.39 -7.18
N ALA A 157 1.06 9.57 -6.97
CA ALA A 157 2.25 9.72 -6.17
C ALA A 157 2.02 9.27 -4.72
N GLN A 158 0.91 9.70 -4.10
CA GLN A 158 0.54 9.28 -2.74
C GLN A 158 0.35 7.76 -2.64
N LEU A 159 -0.29 7.13 -3.62
CA LEU A 159 -0.48 5.68 -3.64
C LEU A 159 0.86 4.94 -3.73
N LYS A 160 1.80 5.41 -4.56
CA LYS A 160 3.16 4.84 -4.67
C LYS A 160 3.94 4.93 -3.37
N ASP A 161 3.85 6.07 -2.68
CA ASP A 161 4.52 6.25 -1.38
C ASP A 161 3.95 5.29 -0.33
N LEU A 162 2.63 5.07 -0.33
CA LEU A 162 1.97 4.10 0.55
C LEU A 162 2.35 2.65 0.21
N ASP A 163 2.47 2.31 -1.07
CA ASP A 163 2.95 1.00 -1.51
C ASP A 163 4.38 0.74 -1.06
N ALA A 164 5.28 1.72 -1.24
CA ALA A 164 6.65 1.65 -0.78
C ALA A 164 6.72 1.48 0.75
N ARG A 165 5.87 2.19 1.50
CA ARG A 165 5.76 2.04 2.95
C ARG A 165 5.29 0.64 3.35
N MET A 166 4.31 0.07 2.64
CA MET A 166 3.86 -1.30 2.88
C MET A 166 4.97 -2.33 2.64
N ASP A 167 5.80 -2.15 1.62
CA ASP A 167 6.94 -3.02 1.37
C ASP A 167 8.01 -2.90 2.47
N GLN A 168 8.29 -1.69 2.97
CA GLN A 168 9.15 -1.50 4.14
C GLN A 168 8.59 -2.21 5.38
N LEU A 169 7.28 -2.15 5.61
CA LEU A 169 6.63 -2.85 6.72
C LEU A 169 6.72 -4.37 6.59
N ARG A 170 6.69 -4.91 5.35
CA ARG A 170 6.93 -6.34 5.10
C ARG A 170 8.36 -6.74 5.43
N SER A 171 9.36 -5.96 5.01
CA SER A 171 10.75 -6.22 5.38
C SER A 171 10.96 -6.17 6.89
N ARG A 172 10.37 -5.19 7.58
CA ARG A 172 10.38 -5.13 9.06
C ARG A 172 9.70 -6.34 9.70
N GLN A 173 8.66 -6.90 9.08
CA GLN A 173 8.00 -8.12 9.55
C GLN A 173 8.94 -9.33 9.52
N ASP A 174 9.72 -9.49 8.45
CA ASP A 174 10.69 -10.59 8.32
C ASP A 174 11.81 -10.49 9.37
N GLU A 175 12.28 -9.27 9.64
CA GLU A 175 13.25 -8.98 10.69
C GLU A 175 12.68 -9.31 12.09
N LEU A 176 11.46 -8.85 12.39
CA LEU A 176 10.80 -9.14 13.67
C LEU A 176 10.51 -10.64 13.84
N THR A 177 10.18 -11.35 12.77
CA THR A 177 9.99 -12.81 12.79
C THR A 177 11.30 -13.52 13.15
N SER A 178 12.42 -13.04 12.60
CA SER A 178 13.76 -13.55 12.93
C SER A 178 14.16 -13.24 14.38
N ARG A 179 13.83 -12.04 14.88
CA ARG A 179 14.00 -11.65 16.28
C ARG A 179 13.15 -12.52 17.21
N ALA A 180 11.89 -12.76 16.87
CA ALA A 180 10.97 -13.61 17.62
C ALA A 180 11.50 -15.05 17.70
N TYR A 181 11.97 -15.61 16.60
CA TYR A 181 12.62 -16.92 16.62
C TYR A 181 13.81 -16.96 17.60
N THR A 182 14.69 -15.97 17.51
CA THR A 182 15.89 -15.90 18.34
C THR A 182 15.53 -15.77 19.82
N ALA A 183 14.57 -14.91 20.15
CA ALA A 183 14.07 -14.73 21.50
C ALA A 183 13.45 -16.01 22.05
N PHE A 184 12.61 -16.71 21.27
CA PHE A 184 12.01 -17.98 21.68
C PHE A 184 13.07 -19.02 22.03
N HIS A 185 14.09 -19.17 21.19
CA HIS A 185 15.15 -20.16 21.43
C HIS A 185 16.07 -19.76 22.60
N SER A 186 16.31 -18.46 22.80
CA SER A 186 17.02 -17.94 23.98
C SER A 186 16.27 -18.26 25.28
N ILE A 187 14.98 -17.88 25.34
CA ILE A 187 14.11 -18.15 26.50
C ILE A 187 14.07 -19.65 26.77
N ARG A 188 13.92 -20.48 25.74
CA ARG A 188 13.93 -21.94 25.89
C ARG A 188 15.25 -22.45 26.47
N ALA A 189 16.39 -21.95 26.00
CA ALA A 189 17.69 -22.36 26.51
C ALA A 189 17.85 -21.99 28.00
N ASP A 190 17.40 -20.80 28.40
CA ASP A 190 17.47 -20.34 29.78
C ASP A 190 16.49 -21.10 30.69
N LEU A 191 15.29 -21.44 30.19
CA LEU A 191 14.36 -22.34 30.90
C LEU A 191 14.98 -23.71 31.16
N VAL A 192 15.68 -24.29 30.18
CA VAL A 192 16.38 -25.58 30.35
C VAL A 192 17.47 -25.47 31.42
N LYS A 193 18.21 -24.35 31.48
CA LYS A 193 19.21 -24.11 32.54
C LYS A 193 18.56 -24.00 33.92
N ILE A 194 17.48 -23.23 34.04
CA ILE A 194 16.73 -23.07 35.30
C ILE A 194 16.22 -24.42 35.79
N PHE A 195 15.72 -25.25 34.88
CA PHE A 195 15.22 -26.58 35.17
C PHE A 195 16.33 -27.55 35.59
N ASN A 196 17.41 -27.65 34.83
CA ASN A 196 18.53 -28.56 35.14
C ASN A 196 19.22 -28.21 36.47
N ASN A 197 19.25 -26.92 36.83
CA ASN A 197 19.81 -26.45 38.10
C ASN A 197 18.85 -26.61 39.29
N ASN A 198 17.58 -26.97 39.07
CA ASN A 198 16.58 -27.21 40.12
C ASN A 198 15.98 -28.61 39.97
N GLN A 199 16.58 -29.62 40.62
CA GLN A 199 16.14 -31.04 40.56
C GLN A 199 14.66 -31.30 40.94
N GLY A 200 13.93 -30.31 41.47
CA GLY A 200 12.52 -30.44 41.88
C GLY A 200 11.46 -30.20 40.79
N TYR A 201 11.83 -29.85 39.54
CA TYR A 201 10.87 -29.48 38.49
C TYR A 201 10.49 -30.59 37.50
N ILE A 202 11.04 -31.80 37.63
CA ILE A 202 10.82 -32.86 36.64
C ILE A 202 9.35 -33.27 36.47
N SER A 203 8.47 -32.94 37.42
CA SER A 203 7.08 -33.42 37.45
C SER A 203 5.99 -32.43 37.01
N SER A 204 6.24 -31.12 36.88
CA SER A 204 5.14 -30.13 36.71
C SER A 204 4.94 -29.55 35.31
N PHE A 205 5.92 -29.64 34.41
CA PHE A 205 5.80 -29.06 33.05
C PHE A 205 5.46 -30.06 31.93
N PHE A 206 5.34 -31.36 32.22
CA PHE A 206 5.12 -32.42 31.23
C PHE A 206 3.65 -32.89 31.10
N LEU A 207 2.68 -32.22 31.74
CA LEU A 207 1.28 -32.66 31.79
C LEU A 207 0.25 -31.69 31.18
N ILE A 208 0.66 -30.77 30.30
CA ILE A 208 -0.27 -30.01 29.43
C ILE A 208 0.23 -30.09 27.98
#